data_AF-A0A496N713-F1
#
_entry.id   AF-A0A496N713-F1
#
_cell.length_a   1.000
_cell.length_b   1.000
_cell.length_c   1.000
_cell.angle_alpha   90.00
_cell.angle_beta   90.00
_cell.angle_gamma   90.00
#
_symmetry.space_group_name_H-M   'P 1'
#
loop_
_entity.id
_entity.type
_entity.pdbx_description
1 polymer ?
#
loop_
_entity_poly.entity_id
_entity_poly.type
_entity_poly.pdbx_seq_one_letter_code
_entity_poly.pdbx_strand_id
1 'polypeptide(L)' 'MKKLLSIFLMAFSLNAFAQTNLADVQLKDLNNQPVTLSQYKGKPVYVKMWASWCPICLAGLAEIDDLSAEKDR' A
#
# COMPACT_ATOMS: atom_id res chain seq x y z
N MET A 1 -6.18 -15.39 -40.72
CA MET A 1 -6.57 -14.26 -39.86
C MET A 1 -6.91 -14.68 -38.43
N LYS A 2 -7.74 -15.72 -38.21
CA LYS A 2 -8.12 -16.22 -36.86
C LYS A 2 -6.93 -16.72 -36.01
N LYS A 3 -5.95 -17.37 -36.66
CA LYS A 3 -4.72 -17.89 -36.02
C LYS A 3 -3.77 -16.78 -35.57
N LEU A 4 -3.71 -15.67 -36.30
CA LEU A 4 -2.90 -14.49 -35.94
C LEU A 4 -3.52 -13.73 -34.76
N LEU A 5 -4.86 -13.62 -34.72
CA LEU A 5 -5.58 -13.04 -33.58
C LEU A 5 -5.36 -13.83 -32.28
N SER A 6 -5.31 -15.17 -32.38
CA SER A 6 -5.09 -16.05 -31.23
C SER A 6 -3.67 -15.95 -30.65
N ILE A 7 -2.66 -15.75 -31.50
CA ILE A 7 -1.25 -15.57 -31.08
C ILE A 7 -1.06 -14.23 -30.37
N PHE A 8 -1.74 -13.18 -30.84
CA PHE A 8 -1.66 -11.85 -30.23
C PHE A 8 -2.30 -11.81 -28.82
N LEU A 9 -3.42 -12.53 -28.62
CA LEU A 9 -4.06 -12.69 -27.31
C LEU A 9 -3.20 -13.44 -26.29
N MET A 10 -2.36 -14.38 -26.73
CA MET A 10 -1.48 -15.15 -25.84
C MET A 10 -0.23 -14.37 -25.42
N ALA A 11 0.24 -13.43 -26.25
CA ALA A 11 1.36 -12.54 -25.94
C ALA A 11 1.00 -11.44 -24.93
N PHE A 12 -0.27 -11.04 -24.85
CA PHE A 12 -0.72 -10.01 -23.91
C PHE A 12 -0.72 -10.48 -22.44
N SER A 13 -0.77 -11.80 -22.21
CA SER A 13 -0.71 -12.42 -20.87
C SER A 13 0.63 -12.26 -20.15
N LEU A 14 1.69 -11.80 -20.82
CA LEU A 14 3.04 -11.70 -20.26
C LEU A 14 3.37 -10.33 -19.62
N ASN A 15 2.47 -9.34 -19.68
CA ASN A 15 2.72 -7.99 -19.15
C ASN A 15 2.18 -7.74 -17.73
N ALA A 16 1.98 -8.79 -16.93
CA ALA A 16 1.63 -8.65 -15.52
C ALA A 16 2.87 -8.32 -14.67
N PHE A 17 3.49 -7.16 -14.91
CA PHE A 17 4.51 -6.65 -14.00
C PHE A 17 3.82 -6.11 -12.75
N ALA A 18 3.80 -6.91 -11.69
CA ALA A 18 3.37 -6.44 -10.37
C ALA A 18 4.41 -5.46 -9.83
N GLN A 19 3.95 -4.34 -9.27
CA GLN A 19 4.82 -3.39 -8.59
C GLN A 19 5.45 -4.06 -7.37
N THR A 20 6.79 -4.07 -7.29
CA THR A 20 7.53 -4.79 -6.24
C THR A 20 7.83 -3.94 -5.00
N ASN A 21 7.57 -2.63 -5.04
CA ASN A 21 7.75 -1.72 -3.90
C ASN A 21 6.44 -0.98 -3.59
N LEU A 22 6.29 -0.42 -2.39
CA LEU A 22 5.16 0.43 -2.02
C LEU A 22 5.53 1.92 -1.95
N ALA A 23 6.78 2.27 -2.27
CA ALA A 23 7.35 3.59 -2.00
C ALA A 23 6.56 4.71 -2.69
N ASP A 24 6.20 4.50 -3.95
CA ASP A 24 5.58 5.53 -4.80
C ASP A 24 4.10 5.25 -5.10
N VAL A 25 3.48 4.34 -4.34
CA VAL A 25 2.01 4.20 -4.37
C VAL A 25 1.40 5.49 -3.85
N GLN A 26 0.60 6.14 -4.68
CA GLN A 26 -0.22 7.27 -4.24
C GLN A 26 -1.40 6.76 -3.40
N LEU A 27 -1.36 7.11 -2.12
CA LEU A 27 -2.44 6.92 -1.16
C LEU A 27 -3.07 8.26 -0.82
N LYS A 28 -4.15 8.23 -0.06
CA LYS A 28 -4.79 9.41 0.51
C LYS A 28 -4.70 9.36 2.02
N ASP A 29 -4.34 10.48 2.62
CA ASP A 29 -4.44 10.63 4.07
C ASP A 29 -5.90 10.89 4.52
N LEU A 30 -6.09 11.09 5.82
CA LEU A 30 -7.41 11.37 6.41
C LEU A 30 -8.00 12.73 5.96
N ASN A 31 -7.17 13.64 5.44
CA ASN A 31 -7.57 14.93 4.90
C ASN A 31 -7.73 14.89 3.36
N ASN A 32 -7.74 13.69 2.76
CA ASN A 32 -7.84 13.45 1.33
C ASN A 32 -6.69 14.08 0.50
N GLN A 33 -5.54 14.34 1.13
CA GLN A 33 -4.32 14.78 0.47
C GLN A 33 -3.52 13.59 -0.08
N PRO A 34 -2.86 13.73 -1.24
CA PRO A 34 -2.02 12.68 -1.79
C PRO A 34 -0.76 12.47 -0.93
N VAL A 35 -0.49 11.22 -0.56
CA VAL A 35 0.68 10.83 0.22
C VAL A 35 1.34 9.58 -0.38
N THR A 36 2.66 9.49 -0.28
CA THR A 36 3.45 8.30 -0.68
C THR A 36 4.39 7.90 0.46
N LEU A 37 4.76 6.61 0.52
CA LEU A 37 5.70 6.14 1.56
C LEU A 37 7.12 6.70 1.35
N SER A 38 7.48 7.07 0.11
CA SER A 38 8.76 7.71 -0.21
C SER A 38 9.00 9.03 0.52
N GLN A 39 7.93 9.72 0.95
CA GLN A 39 8.02 10.95 1.76
C GLN A 39 8.62 10.72 3.15
N TYR A 40 8.55 9.49 3.66
CA TYR A 40 9.04 9.10 4.99
C TYR A 40 10.42 8.44 4.95
N LYS A 41 11.12 8.48 3.81
CA LYS A 41 12.43 7.86 3.64
C LYS A 41 13.42 8.33 4.71
N GLY A 42 14.13 7.39 5.31
CA GLY A 42 15.10 7.65 6.37
C GLY A 42 14.50 7.70 7.78
N LYS A 43 13.18 7.54 7.92
CA LYS A 43 12.51 7.34 9.21
C LYS A 43 12.06 5.88 9.33
N PRO A 44 12.08 5.28 10.53
CA PRO A 44 11.34 4.05 10.79
C PRO A 44 9.85 4.27 10.49
N VAL A 45 9.25 3.40 9.69
CA VAL A 45 7.82 3.48 9.33
C VAL A 45 7.13 2.17 9.70
N TYR A 46 6.09 2.28 10.52
CA TYR A 46 5.20 1.17 10.86
C TYR A 46 3.88 1.30 10.09
N VAL A 47 3.51 0.28 9.32
CA VAL A 47 2.28 0.25 8.52
C VAL A 47 1.33 -0.79 9.09
N LYS A 48 0.18 -0.35 9.61
CA LYS A 48 -0.91 -1.21 10.08
C LYS A 48 -2.12 -1.07 9.17
N MET A 49 -2.47 -2.13 8.45
CA MET A 49 -3.78 -2.21 7.78
C MET A 49 -4.87 -2.54 8.80
N TRP A 50 -5.98 -1.81 8.72
CA TRP A 50 -7.16 -2.04 9.56
C TRP A 50 -8.44 -1.69 8.78
N ALA A 51 -9.59 -2.00 9.38
CA ALA A 51 -10.89 -1.62 8.86
C ALA A 51 -11.84 -1.27 10.02
N SER A 52 -12.79 -0.37 9.77
CA SER A 52 -13.78 0.09 10.77
C SER A 52 -14.66 -1.02 11.35
N TRP A 53 -14.81 -2.12 10.62
CA TRP A 53 -15.59 -3.29 11.03
C TRP A 53 -14.72 -4.41 11.62
N CYS A 54 -13.41 -4.22 11.76
CA CYS A 54 -12.51 -5.22 12.32
C CYS A 54 -12.32 -5.00 13.83
N PRO A 55 -13.02 -5.75 14.71
CA PRO A 55 -13.01 -5.50 16.16
C PRO A 55 -11.62 -5.68 16.77
N ILE A 56 -10.88 -6.69 16.33
CA ILE A 56 -9.52 -6.94 16.83
C ILE A 56 -8.54 -5.84 16.37
N CYS A 57 -8.76 -5.26 15.21
CA CYS A 57 -7.92 -4.16 14.72
C CYS A 57 -8.13 -2.90 15.57
N LEU A 58 -9.39 -2.59 15.88
CA LEU A 58 -9.79 -1.45 16.72
C LEU A 58 -9.23 -1.57 18.14
N ALA A 59 -9.27 -2.78 18.73
CA ALA A 59 -8.77 -3.04 20.07
C ALA A 59 -7.29 -2.65 20.25
N GLY A 60 -6.47 -2.77 19.20
CA GLY A 60 -5.05 -2.41 19.23
C GLY A 60 -4.73 -1.03 18.64
N LEU A 61 -5.69 -0.13 18.40
CA LEU A 61 -5.37 1.21 17.86
C LEU A 61 -4.66 2.10 18.90
N ALA A 62 -5.08 2.04 20.16
CA ALA A 62 -4.48 2.85 21.24
C ALA A 62 -2.97 2.58 21.39
N GLU A 63 -2.54 1.32 21.28
CA GLU A 63 -1.13 0.95 21.33
C GLU A 63 -0.30 1.58 20.20
N ILE A 64 -0.91 1.79 19.03
CA ILE A 64 -0.24 2.43 17.89
C ILE A 64 -0.16 3.94 18.10
N ASP A 65 -1.19 4.54 18.69
CA ASP A 65 -1.17 5.97 19.04
C ASP A 65 -0.04 6.24 20.05
N ASP A 66 0.08 5.40 21.09
CA ASP A 66 1.17 5.49 22.07
C ASP A 66 2.55 5.31 21.41
N LEU A 67 2.71 4.31 20.54
CA LEU A 67 3.95 4.09 19.79
C LEU A 67 4.32 5.31 18.92
N SER A 68 3.33 5.98 18.34
CA SER A 68 3.55 7.15 17.46
C SER A 68 3.96 8.41 18.22
N ALA A 69 3.63 8.49 19.51
CA ALA A 69 3.95 9.64 20.37
C ALA A 69 5.34 9.54 21.03
N GLU A 70 5.93 8.35 21.07
CA GLU A 70 7.26 8.11 21.63
C GLU A 70 8.33 8.85 20.82
N LYS A 71 9.17 9.64 21.49
CA LYS A 71 10.03 10.64 20.83
C LYS A 71 11.41 10.11 20.43
N ASP A 72 11.78 8.94 20.96
CA ASP A 72 13.16 8.44 20.96
C ASP A 72 13.33 7.06 20.29
N ARG A 73 12.58 6.79 19.21
CA ARG A 73 12.71 5.53 18.42
C ARG A 73 12.97 5.73 16.94
#